data_AF-M9NIU8-F1
#
_entry.id   AF-M9NIU8-F1
#
_cell.length_a   1.000
_cell.length_b   1.000
_cell.length_c   1.000
_cell.angle_alpha   90.00
_cell.angle_beta   90.00
_cell.angle_gamma   90.00
#
_symmetry.space_group_name_H-M   'P 1'
#
loop_
_entity.id
_entity.type
_entity.pdbx_description
1 polymer ?
#
loop_
_entity_poly.entity_id
_entity_poly.type
_entity_poly.pdbx_seq_one_letter_code
_entity_poly.pdbx_strand_id
1 'polypeptide(L)'
;ILNRVAKEVKELVELDVQIGIVIGGGNLFRGSILARSGINRVISDQMGMLATVINGLAIYDSLHHINVDAHVMSAISLEGICADYNWADAMNKPRSGLCIDFY
;
A
#
# COMPACT_ATOMS: atom_id res chain seq x y z
N ILE A 1 6.64 4.80 13.23
CA ILE A 1 5.92 5.63 12.23
C ILE A 1 4.63 4.93 11.80
N LEU A 2 4.68 3.69 11.31
CA LEU A 2 3.50 2.90 10.93
C LEU A 2 2.39 2.88 12.00
N ASN A 3 2.71 2.54 13.25
CA ASN A 3 1.72 2.57 14.35
C ASN A 3 1.09 3.94 14.60
N ARG A 4 1.78 5.04 14.27
CA ARG A 4 1.21 6.39 14.42
C ARG A 4 0.21 6.64 13.30
N VAL A 5 0.58 6.35 12.05
CA VAL A 5 -0.30 6.46 10.89
C VAL A 5 -1.54 5.57 11.06
N ALA A 6 -1.37 4.33 11.54
CA ALA A 6 -2.49 3.43 11.79
C ALA A 6 -3.50 4.01 12.80
N LYS A 7 -3.03 4.67 13.86
CA LYS A 7 -3.91 5.35 14.83
C LYS A 7 -4.63 6.55 14.21
N GLU A 8 -3.92 7.38 13.45
CA GLU A 8 -4.52 8.52 12.74
C GLU A 8 -5.61 8.04 11.76
N VAL A 9 -5.36 6.94 11.04
CA VAL A 9 -6.35 6.30 10.15
C VAL A 9 -7.54 5.77 10.95
N LYS A 10 -7.30 5.13 12.09
CA LYS A 10 -8.37 4.62 12.96
C LYS A 10 -9.31 5.72 13.43
N GLU A 11 -8.77 6.85 13.87
CA GLU A 11 -9.57 8.01 14.30
C GLU A 11 -10.48 8.51 13.18
N LEU A 12 -9.99 8.54 11.93
CA LEU A 12 -10.79 8.94 10.77
C LEU A 12 -11.87 7.90 10.41
N VAL A 13 -11.54 6.60 10.48
CA VAL A 13 -12.51 5.52 10.26
C VAL A 13 -13.64 5.55 11.31
N GLU A 14 -13.31 5.83 12.58
CA GLU A 14 -14.29 5.99 13.66
C GLU A 14 -15.23 7.20 13.44
N LEU A 15 -14.85 8.14 12.58
CA LEU A 15 -15.67 9.28 12.14
C LEU A 15 -16.47 9.00 10.85
N ASP A 16 -16.58 7.73 10.42
CA ASP A 16 -17.24 7.29 9.18
C ASP A 16 -16.62 7.88 7.90
N VAL A 17 -15.33 8.22 7.95
CA VAL A 17 -14.58 8.72 6.79
C VAL A 17 -14.03 7.54 5.98
N GLN A 18 -14.30 7.55 4.67
CA GLN A 18 -13.67 6.63 3.71
C GLN A 18 -12.25 7.08 3.39
N ILE A 19 -11.31 6.12 3.39
CA ILE A 19 -9.89 6.41 3.20
C ILE A 19 -9.34 5.52 2.10
N GLY A 20 -8.62 6.12 1.16
CA GLY A 20 -7.70 5.45 0.26
C GLY A 20 -6.27 5.91 0.55
N ILE A 21 -5.31 4.99 0.58
CA ILE A 21 -3.90 5.28 0.86
C ILE A 21 -3.06 4.81 -0.32
N VAL A 22 -2.27 5.73 -0.88
CA VAL A 22 -1.25 5.39 -1.88
C VAL A 22 0.11 5.44 -1.20
N ILE A 23 0.90 4.37 -1.32
CA ILE A 23 2.19 4.24 -0.63
C ILE A 23 3.32 4.16 -1.65
N GLY A 24 4.34 5.01 -1.46
CA GLY A 24 5.58 4.95 -2.23
C GLY A 24 6.59 3.94 -1.68
N GLY A 25 7.49 3.46 -2.53
CA GLY A 25 8.57 2.52 -2.18
C GLY A 25 9.91 3.19 -1.86
N GLY A 26 9.97 4.52 -1.79
CA GLY A 26 11.21 5.31 -1.73
C GLY A 26 12.09 5.09 -0.48
N ASN A 27 11.53 4.48 0.57
CA ASN A 27 12.26 4.07 1.78
C ASN A 27 13.11 2.82 1.55
N LEU A 28 12.62 1.85 0.78
CA LEU A 28 13.32 0.60 0.45
C LEU A 28 14.11 0.74 -0.86
N PHE A 29 13.61 1.55 -1.78
CA PHE A 29 14.15 1.71 -3.12
C PHE A 29 14.42 3.18 -3.45
N ARG A 30 15.66 3.63 -3.25
CA ARG A 30 16.07 4.99 -3.62
C ARG A 30 16.68 4.97 -5.01
N GLY A 31 15.95 5.45 -6.02
CA GLY A 31 16.37 5.45 -7.42
C GLY A 31 17.74 6.10 -7.69
N SER A 32 18.20 6.99 -6.81
CA SER A 32 19.54 7.59 -6.87
C SER A 32 20.69 6.60 -6.63
N ILE A 33 20.44 5.51 -5.89
CA ILE A 33 21.41 4.44 -5.63
C ILE A 33 21.51 3.51 -6.85
N LEU A 34 20.39 3.27 -7.54
CA LEU A 34 20.34 2.35 -8.67
C LEU A 34 20.73 2.96 -10.01
N ALA A 35 20.48 4.27 -10.19
CA ALA A 35 21.03 5.00 -11.33
C ALA A 35 22.57 4.90 -11.40
N ARG A 36 23.24 4.61 -10.27
CA ARG A 36 24.68 4.37 -10.20
C ARG A 36 25.08 2.89 -10.22
N SER A 37 24.15 1.96 -9.98
CA SER A 37 24.46 0.52 -9.86
C SER A 37 24.52 -0.21 -11.22
N GLY A 38 24.24 0.48 -12.33
CA GLY A 38 24.23 -0.12 -13.66
C GLY A 38 23.03 -1.05 -13.93
N ILE A 39 22.05 -1.07 -13.03
CA ILE A 39 20.84 -1.89 -13.18
C ILE A 39 19.94 -1.25 -14.24
N ASN A 40 19.32 -2.09 -15.08
CA ASN A 40 18.37 -1.65 -16.10
C ASN A 40 17.19 -0.90 -15.46
N ARG A 41 16.78 0.20 -16.08
CA ARG A 41 15.68 1.05 -15.60
C ARG A 41 14.37 0.26 -15.39
N VAL A 42 14.01 -0.65 -16.29
CA VAL A 42 12.77 -1.45 -16.19
C VAL A 42 12.79 -2.34 -14.94
N ILE A 43 13.92 -3.00 -14.68
CA ILE A 43 14.10 -3.80 -13.46
C ILE A 43 14.03 -2.92 -12.22
N SER A 44 14.60 -1.70 -12.30
CA SER A 44 14.54 -0.75 -11.20
C SER A 44 13.10 -0.32 -10.90
N ASP A 45 12.30 -0.03 -11.93
CA ASP A 45 10.89 0.35 -11.75
C ASP A 45 10.08 -0.83 -11.15
N GLN A 46 10.34 -2.07 -11.58
CA GLN A 46 9.74 -3.27 -10.99
C GLN A 46 10.09 -3.45 -9.51
N MET A 47 11.36 -3.25 -9.14
CA MET A 47 11.76 -3.29 -7.73
C MET A 47 11.11 -2.16 -6.91
N GLY A 48 10.87 -1.00 -7.52
CA GLY A 48 10.08 0.08 -6.95
C GLY A 48 8.63 -0.32 -6.67
N MET A 49 7.96 -0.95 -7.65
CA MET A 49 6.60 -1.49 -7.49
C MET A 49 6.52 -2.60 -6.44
N LEU A 50 7.56 -3.43 -6.27
CA LEU A 50 7.57 -4.42 -5.19
C LEU A 50 7.80 -3.76 -3.81
N ALA A 51 8.62 -2.71 -3.74
CA ALA A 51 8.83 -1.96 -2.51
C ALA A 51 7.56 -1.28 -2.00
N THR A 52 6.70 -0.78 -2.89
CA THR A 52 5.40 -0.21 -2.52
C THR A 52 4.50 -1.30 -1.92
N VAL A 53 4.41 -2.48 -2.56
CA VAL A 53 3.66 -3.64 -2.06
C VAL A 53 4.12 -4.05 -0.65
N ILE A 54 5.42 -4.16 -0.43
CA ILE A 54 5.98 -4.50 0.89
C ILE A 54 5.54 -3.49 1.95
N ASN A 55 5.59 -2.19 1.64
CA ASN A 55 5.17 -1.16 2.59
C ASN A 55 3.68 -1.21 2.88
N GLY A 56 2.84 -1.50 1.89
CA GLY A 56 1.41 -1.58 2.13
C GLY A 56 0.99 -2.83 2.88
N LEU A 57 1.67 -3.95 2.72
CA LEU A 57 1.52 -5.11 3.62
C LEU A 57 1.86 -4.72 5.07
N ALA A 58 2.90 -3.90 5.28
CA ALA A 58 3.27 -3.44 6.62
C ALA A 58 2.22 -2.47 7.24
N ILE A 59 1.61 -1.59 6.44
CA ILE A 59 0.49 -0.75 6.90
C ILE A 59 -0.74 -1.60 7.19
N TYR A 60 -1.08 -2.53 6.29
CA TYR A 60 -2.18 -3.46 6.47
C TYR A 60 -2.06 -4.24 7.79
N ASP A 61 -0.90 -4.82 8.08
CA ASP A 61 -0.66 -5.53 9.34
C ASP A 61 -0.84 -4.62 10.57
N SER A 62 -0.30 -3.38 10.52
CA SER A 62 -0.47 -2.42 11.61
C SER A 62 -1.94 -2.03 11.84
N LEU A 63 -2.73 -1.88 10.77
CA LEU A 63 -4.15 -1.57 10.86
C LEU A 63 -4.95 -2.75 11.39
N HIS A 64 -4.63 -3.95 10.89
CA HIS A 64 -5.29 -5.17 11.35
C HIS A 64 -5.03 -5.39 12.85
N HIS A 65 -3.81 -5.13 13.33
CA HIS A 65 -3.45 -5.25 14.74
C HIS A 65 -4.25 -4.31 15.67
N ILE A 66 -4.79 -3.21 15.15
CA ILE A 66 -5.62 -2.26 15.91
C ILE A 66 -7.13 -2.39 15.59
N ASN A 67 -7.51 -3.50 14.94
CA ASN A 67 -8.88 -3.85 14.53
C ASN A 67 -9.50 -2.85 13.55
N VAL A 68 -8.70 -2.29 12.63
CA VAL A 68 -9.21 -1.53 11.49
C VAL A 68 -9.26 -2.47 10.28
N ASP A 69 -10.41 -2.52 9.62
CA ASP A 69 -10.58 -3.29 8.38
C ASP A 69 -9.82 -2.60 7.24
N ALA A 70 -9.07 -3.39 6.46
CA ALA A 70 -8.20 -2.88 5.42
C ALA A 70 -8.04 -3.91 4.30
N HIS A 71 -7.79 -3.42 3.10
CA HIS A 71 -7.55 -4.25 1.93
C HIS A 71 -6.38 -3.70 1.13
N VAL A 72 -5.50 -4.60 0.71
CA VAL A 72 -4.36 -4.29 -0.15
C VAL A 72 -4.72 -4.67 -1.58
N MET A 73 -4.56 -3.72 -2.51
CA MET A 73 -4.81 -3.92 -3.92
C MET A 73 -3.57 -3.53 -4.72
N SER A 74 -3.27 -4.25 -5.79
CA SER A 74 -2.05 -4.02 -6.57
C SER A 74 -2.35 -3.90 -8.05
N ALA A 75 -1.69 -2.95 -8.72
CA ALA A 75 -1.74 -2.82 -10.18
C ALA A 75 -1.03 -3.98 -10.89
N ILE A 76 -0.10 -4.66 -10.21
CA ILE A 76 0.52 -5.90 -10.68
C ILE A 76 -0.12 -7.10 -9.98
N SER A 77 -0.40 -8.17 -10.74
CA SER A 77 -1.02 -9.36 -10.17
C SER A 77 -0.03 -10.13 -9.30
N LEU A 78 -0.40 -10.33 -8.04
CA LEU A 78 0.41 -10.99 -7.01
C LEU A 78 -0.44 -12.01 -6.26
N GLU A 79 -0.74 -13.11 -6.95
CA GLU A 79 -1.60 -14.17 -6.44
C GLU A 79 -1.10 -14.71 -5.09
N GLY A 80 -2.02 -14.82 -4.13
CA GLY A 80 -1.73 -15.26 -2.77
C GLY A 80 -1.13 -14.19 -1.85
N ILE A 81 -0.82 -12.99 -2.34
CA ILE A 81 -0.27 -11.88 -1.54
C ILE A 81 -1.32 -10.78 -1.32
N CYS A 82 -1.90 -10.26 -2.40
CA CYS A 82 -2.91 -9.21 -2.35
C CYS A 82 -3.89 -9.31 -3.52
N ALA A 83 -5.01 -8.60 -3.44
CA ALA A 83 -5.97 -8.57 -4.53
C ALA A 83 -5.45 -7.73 -5.71
N ASP A 84 -5.91 -8.04 -6.91
CA ASP A 84 -5.70 -7.17 -8.07
C ASP A 84 -6.51 -5.89 -7.91
N TYR A 85 -5.96 -4.75 -8.34
CA TYR A 85 -6.68 -3.50 -8.33
C TYR A 85 -7.87 -3.52 -9.30
N ASN A 86 -9.05 -3.23 -8.76
CA ASN A 86 -10.27 -3.04 -9.51
C ASN A 86 -11.02 -1.83 -8.92
N TRP A 87 -11.26 -0.83 -9.77
CA TRP A 87 -11.92 0.41 -9.35
C TRP A 87 -13.31 0.18 -8.73
N ALA A 88 -14.12 -0.71 -9.33
CA ALA A 88 -15.46 -0.97 -8.82
C ALA A 88 -15.39 -1.65 -7.44
N ASP A 89 -14.47 -2.58 -7.26
CA ASP A 89 -14.28 -3.24 -5.96
C ASP A 89 -13.78 -2.24 -4.92
N ALA A 90 -12.81 -1.38 -5.27
CA ALA A 90 -12.28 -0.34 -4.38
C ALA A 90 -13.37 0.66 -3.93
N MET A 91 -14.25 1.10 -4.83
CA MET A 91 -15.36 2.02 -4.51
C MET A 91 -16.47 1.35 -3.68
N ASN A 92 -16.66 0.04 -3.83
CA ASN A 92 -17.71 -0.72 -3.14
C ASN A 92 -17.26 -1.30 -1.80
N LYS A 93 -15.98 -1.15 -1.43
CA LYS A 93 -15.52 -1.57 -0.10
C LYS A 93 -16.28 -0.77 0.99
N PRO A 94 -16.57 -1.43 2.13
CA PRO A 94 -17.28 -0.79 3.23
C PRO A 94 -16.58 0.50 3.64
N ARG A 95 -17.32 1.48 4.17
CA ARG A 95 -16.77 2.80 4.50
C ARG A 95 -15.54 2.76 5.41
N SER A 96 -15.44 1.71 6.22
CA SER A 96 -14.36 1.42 7.14
C SER A 96 -13.13 0.74 6.53
N GLY A 97 -13.18 0.33 5.26
CA GLY A 97 -12.15 -0.45 4.58
C GLY A 97 -11.16 0.44 3.84
N LEU A 98 -9.92 0.47 4.30
CA LEU A 98 -8.84 1.17 3.60
C LEU A 98 -8.46 0.45 2.30
N CYS A 99 -8.44 1.16 1.18
CA CYS A 99 -7.85 0.68 -0.07
C CYS A 99 -6.40 1.16 -0.17
N ILE A 100 -5.44 0.24 -0.28
CA ILE A 100 -4.04 0.57 -0.53
C ILE A 100 -3.72 0.29 -1.99
N ASP A 101 -3.41 1.33 -2.76
CA ASP A 101 -3.11 1.26 -4.20
C ASP A 101 -1.63 1.52 -4.49
N PHE A 102 -1.08 0.78 -5.46
CA PHE A 102 0.29 0.94 -5.93
C PHE A 102 0.34 1.10 -7.45
N TYR A 103 1.29 1.91 -7.92
CA TYR A 103 1.64 2.11 -9.32
C TYR A 103 3.08 1.67 -9.59
#